data_AF-A0A661PS31-F1
#
_entry.id   AF-A0A661PS31-F1
#
_cell.length_a   1.000
_cell.length_b   1.000
_cell.length_c   1.000
_cell.angle_alpha   90.00
_cell.angle_beta   90.00
_cell.angle_gamma   90.00
#
_symmetry.space_group_name_H-M   'P 1'
#
loop_
_entity.id
_entity.type
_entity.pdbx_description
1 polymer ?
#
loop_
_entity_poly.entity_id
_entity_poly.type
_entity_poly.pdbx_seq_one_letter_code
_entity_poly.pdbx_strand_id
1 'polypeptide(L)'
;MKIGKLRWLLLFIVLSSGLLLLSACDPVTRHKVLTTIFDGVPSPIPPEKVLEDYYQQRRQAELARDAGKDGGSGQSGRRHVSKHRPYEEKKCKDCHDFTSKVGLVRPPRELCFLCHQDFRSHLRDPHVHGPVAVGDCSACHLPHSSENTFLLEMDRNKICGKCHQEARLAVSMHEQVMTHGMACVNCHDPHFGQARYFLK
;
A
#
# COMPACT_ATOMS: atom_id res chain seq x y z
N MET A 1 -2.36 59.37 19.44
CA MET A 1 -1.56 58.17 19.79
C MET A 1 -2.28 56.80 19.67
N LYS A 2 -3.57 56.71 19.28
CA LYS A 2 -4.30 55.42 19.21
C LYS A 2 -4.27 54.70 17.83
N ILE A 3 -4.01 55.43 16.74
CA ILE A 3 -4.11 54.92 15.36
C ILE A 3 -2.94 53.99 14.98
N GLY A 4 -1.74 54.23 15.52
CA GLY A 4 -0.55 53.41 15.25
C GLY A 4 -0.63 52.00 15.83
N LYS A 5 -1.23 51.85 17.03
CA LYS A 5 -1.43 50.54 17.67
C LYS A 5 -2.42 49.67 16.89
N LEU A 6 -3.46 50.26 16.29
CA LEU A 6 -4.46 49.52 15.53
C LEU A 6 -3.91 49.01 14.19
N ARG A 7 -3.08 49.79 13.49
CA ARG A 7 -2.39 49.33 12.26
C ARG A 7 -1.41 48.21 12.53
N TRP A 8 -0.67 48.28 13.65
CA TRP A 8 0.26 47.23 14.04
C TRP A 8 -0.46 45.95 14.48
N LEU A 9 -1.58 46.07 15.20
CA LEU A 9 -2.43 44.94 15.56
C LEU A 9 -3.02 44.23 14.32
N LEU A 10 -3.52 45.00 13.35
CA LEU A 10 -4.05 44.47 12.10
C LEU A 10 -2.97 43.78 11.25
N LEU A 11 -1.77 44.37 11.15
CA LEU A 11 -0.62 43.73 10.49
C LEU A 11 -0.21 42.44 11.20
N PHE A 12 -0.19 42.42 12.53
CA PHE A 12 0.13 41.22 13.32
C PHE A 12 -0.91 40.10 13.11
N ILE A 13 -2.20 40.44 13.03
CA ILE A 13 -3.29 39.47 12.77
C ILE A 13 -3.21 38.89 11.36
N VAL A 14 -2.86 39.70 10.35
CA VAL A 14 -2.68 39.24 8.96
C VAL A 14 -1.45 38.35 8.84
N LEU A 15 -0.32 38.72 9.46
CA LEU A 15 0.90 37.91 9.49
C LEU A 15 0.72 36.61 10.28
N SER A 16 0.01 36.63 11.41
CA SER A 16 -0.23 35.42 12.22
C SER A 16 -1.24 34.47 11.57
N SER A 17 -2.28 35.00 10.91
CA SER A 17 -3.24 34.18 10.15
C SER A 17 -2.63 33.57 8.90
N GLY A 18 -1.71 34.27 8.22
CA GLY A 18 -0.96 33.73 7.09
C GLY A 18 -0.04 32.57 7.48
N LEU A 19 0.52 32.58 8.69
CA LEU A 19 1.36 31.51 9.21
C LEU A 19 0.56 30.25 9.61
N LEU A 20 -0.70 30.41 10.07
CA LEU A 20 -1.60 29.28 10.37
C LEU A 20 -2.07 28.52 9.11
N LEU A 21 -2.16 29.18 7.95
CA LEU A 21 -2.56 28.52 6.69
C LEU A 21 -1.45 27.62 6.12
N LEU A 22 -0.20 27.91 6.44
CA LEU A 22 0.97 27.13 6.01
C LEU A 22 1.25 25.92 6.91
N SER A 23 0.61 25.83 8.08
CA SER A 23 0.81 24.75 9.07
C SER A 23 -0.31 23.69 9.07
N ALA A 24 -1.22 23.70 8.08
CA ALA A 24 -2.19 22.63 7.92
C ALA A 24 -1.48 21.32 7.53
N CYS A 25 -1.27 20.43 8.51
CA CYS A 25 -0.60 19.13 8.36
C CYS A 25 -1.32 18.12 7.45
N ASP A 26 -2.49 18.47 6.91
CA ASP A 26 -3.27 17.57 6.06
C ASP A 26 -3.05 17.91 4.57
N PRO A 27 -2.50 16.98 3.75
CA PRO A 27 -2.19 17.23 2.34
C PRO A 27 -3.42 17.62 1.50
N VAL A 28 -4.60 17.09 1.83
CA VAL A 28 -5.85 17.37 1.10
C VAL A 28 -6.32 18.78 1.41
N THR A 29 -6.33 19.16 2.68
CA THR A 29 -6.66 20.51 3.15
C THR A 29 -5.69 21.53 2.56
N ARG A 30 -4.38 21.22 2.55
CA ARG A 30 -3.36 22.05 1.92
C ARG A 30 -3.60 22.23 0.43
N HIS A 31 -3.92 21.17 -0.31
CA HIS A 31 -4.24 21.27 -1.75
C HIS A 31 -5.48 22.14 -2.00
N LYS A 32 -6.52 22.01 -1.18
CA LYS A 32 -7.73 22.84 -1.25
C LYS A 32 -7.44 24.30 -0.99
N VAL A 33 -6.62 24.62 0.01
CA VAL A 33 -6.19 26.00 0.28
C VAL A 33 -5.35 26.54 -0.88
N LEU A 34 -4.39 25.75 -1.38
CA LEU A 34 -3.53 26.15 -2.49
C LEU A 34 -4.35 26.43 -3.78
N THR A 35 -5.31 25.57 -4.12
CA THR A 35 -6.19 25.78 -5.29
C THR A 35 -7.14 26.97 -5.14
N THR A 36 -7.41 27.42 -3.91
CA THR A 36 -8.24 28.60 -3.67
C THR A 36 -7.46 29.91 -3.79
N ILE A 37 -6.14 29.88 -3.50
CA ILE A 37 -5.28 31.08 -3.48
C ILE A 37 -4.47 31.22 -4.77
N PHE A 38 -4.03 30.10 -5.34
CA PHE A 38 -3.16 30.07 -6.51
C PHE A 38 -3.89 29.46 -7.70
N ASP A 39 -4.03 30.27 -8.76
CA ASP A 39 -4.46 29.78 -10.06
C ASP A 39 -3.37 28.89 -10.68
N GLY A 40 -3.78 27.73 -11.22
CA GLY A 40 -2.88 26.78 -11.88
C GLY A 40 -2.31 25.66 -11.01
N VAL A 41 -2.80 25.48 -9.77
CA VAL A 41 -2.44 24.30 -8.96
C VAL A 41 -2.97 23.03 -9.64
N PRO A 42 -2.11 22.05 -9.98
CA PRO A 42 -2.55 20.83 -10.65
C PRO A 42 -3.58 20.08 -9.83
N SER A 43 -4.64 19.58 -10.46
CA SER A 43 -5.59 18.68 -9.79
C SER A 43 -4.86 17.41 -9.36
N PRO A 44 -5.20 16.83 -8.18
CA PRO A 44 -4.65 15.54 -7.81
C PRO A 44 -5.04 14.50 -8.87
N ILE A 45 -4.16 13.53 -9.09
CA ILE A 45 -4.41 12.45 -10.05
C ILE A 45 -5.68 11.71 -9.59
N PRO A 46 -6.69 11.52 -10.46
CA PRO A 46 -7.89 10.77 -10.10
C PRO A 46 -7.51 9.37 -9.60
N PRO A 47 -8.14 8.85 -8.53
CA PRO A 47 -7.84 7.52 -7.99
C PRO A 47 -7.89 6.41 -9.03
N GLU A 48 -8.79 6.51 -10.00
CA GLU A 48 -8.96 5.54 -11.08
C GLU A 48 -7.73 5.48 -11.99
N LYS A 49 -7.10 6.63 -12.25
CA LYS A 49 -5.89 6.70 -13.05
C LYS A 49 -4.68 6.14 -12.29
N VAL A 50 -4.56 6.44 -10.99
CA VAL A 50 -3.52 5.85 -10.13
C VAL A 50 -3.64 4.32 -10.11
N LEU A 51 -4.87 3.82 -10.03
CA LEU A 51 -5.16 2.39 -10.05
C LEU A 51 -4.77 1.73 -11.38
N GLU A 52 -5.14 2.34 -12.50
CA GLU A 52 -4.79 1.82 -13.82
C GLU A 52 -3.28 1.81 -14.03
N ASP A 53 -2.60 2.92 -13.71
CA ASP A 53 -1.14 3.02 -13.82
C ASP A 53 -0.44 1.94 -12.97
N TYR A 54 -0.94 1.70 -11.75
CA TYR A 54 -0.46 0.62 -10.88
C TYR A 54 -0.59 -0.75 -11.54
N TYR A 55 -1.77 -1.10 -12.06
CA TYR A 55 -1.99 -2.41 -12.68
C TYR A 55 -1.17 -2.60 -13.96
N GLN A 56 -1.01 -1.55 -14.76
CA GLN A 56 -0.17 -1.61 -15.95
C GLN A 56 1.29 -1.84 -15.57
N GLN A 57 1.82 -1.10 -14.61
CA GLN A 57 3.19 -1.31 -14.11
C GLN A 57 3.41 -2.71 -13.55
N ARG A 58 2.45 -3.22 -12.76
CA ARG A 58 2.44 -4.60 -12.25
C ARG A 58 2.51 -5.63 -13.37
N ARG A 59 1.63 -5.51 -14.36
CA ARG A 59 1.58 -6.43 -15.50
C ARG A 59 2.88 -6.40 -16.29
N GLN A 60 3.45 -5.22 -16.55
CA GLN A 60 4.73 -5.11 -17.25
C GLN A 60 5.86 -5.76 -16.45
N ALA A 61 5.89 -5.59 -15.13
CA ALA A 61 6.88 -6.25 -14.28
C ALA A 61 6.74 -7.78 -14.28
N GLU A 62 5.51 -8.32 -14.27
CA GLU A 62 5.25 -9.75 -14.40
C GLU A 62 5.71 -10.29 -15.76
N LEU A 63 5.35 -9.61 -16.85
CA LEU A 63 5.78 -9.98 -18.20
C LEU A 63 7.31 -9.95 -18.33
N ALA A 64 7.98 -8.94 -17.75
CA ALA A 64 9.44 -8.86 -17.77
C ALA A 64 10.10 -9.99 -16.97
N ARG A 65 9.51 -10.39 -15.83
CA ARG A 65 10.00 -11.53 -15.02
C ARG A 65 9.85 -12.86 -15.76
N ASP A 66 8.79 -13.02 -16.54
CA ASP A 66 8.56 -14.26 -17.29
C ASP A 66 9.33 -14.28 -18.61
N ALA A 67 9.58 -13.14 -19.23
CA ALA A 67 10.48 -13.02 -20.40
C ALA A 67 11.94 -13.34 -20.07
N GLY A 68 12.37 -13.14 -18.81
CA GLY A 68 13.70 -13.53 -18.33
C GLY A 68 13.80 -14.97 -17.78
N LYS A 69 12.77 -15.80 -17.97
CA LYS A 69 12.74 -17.22 -17.58
C LYS A 69 12.79 -18.13 -18.81
N ASP A 70 13.73 -17.91 -19.71
CA ASP A 70 14.13 -18.89 -20.70
C ASP A 70 15.15 -19.87 -20.10
N GLY A 71 14.67 -21.02 -19.63
CA GLY A 71 15.51 -22.22 -19.49
C GLY A 71 16.11 -22.51 -18.11
N GLY A 72 15.29 -22.56 -17.06
CA GLY A 72 15.76 -22.97 -15.73
C GLY A 72 14.76 -23.77 -14.91
N SER A 73 14.41 -24.98 -15.35
CA SER A 73 13.88 -26.03 -14.46
C SER A 73 15.00 -26.51 -13.52
N GLY A 74 15.45 -25.63 -12.62
CA GLY A 74 16.43 -25.94 -11.59
C GLY A 74 15.74 -26.37 -10.31
N GLN A 75 15.35 -27.64 -10.23
CA GLN A 75 15.10 -28.28 -8.95
C GLN A 75 16.42 -28.30 -8.16
N SER A 76 16.50 -27.45 -7.15
CA SER A 76 17.40 -27.65 -6.02
C SER A 76 16.64 -27.28 -4.76
N GLY A 77 16.20 -28.32 -4.02
CA GLY A 77 16.01 -28.34 -2.57
C GLY A 77 15.35 -27.14 -1.85
N ARG A 78 14.54 -26.31 -2.51
CA ARG A 78 13.92 -25.15 -1.87
C ARG A 78 12.81 -25.57 -0.93
N ARG A 79 13.05 -25.41 0.38
CA ARG A 79 12.13 -25.78 1.45
C ARG A 79 10.99 -24.76 1.45
N HIS A 80 9.85 -25.13 0.87
CA HIS A 80 8.62 -24.33 0.93
C HIS A 80 8.18 -24.25 2.40
N VAL A 81 8.46 -23.12 3.06
CA VAL A 81 8.15 -22.88 4.47
C VAL A 81 6.65 -22.70 4.67
N SER A 82 5.95 -22.14 3.67
CA SER A 82 4.51 -21.91 3.72
C SER A 82 3.85 -22.40 2.44
N LYS A 83 2.75 -23.14 2.59
CA LYS A 83 1.91 -23.61 1.48
C LYS A 83 0.49 -23.14 1.71
N HIS A 84 -0.15 -22.68 0.64
CA HIS A 84 -1.55 -22.30 0.70
C HIS A 84 -2.38 -23.58 0.71
N ARG A 85 -3.35 -23.68 1.63
CA ARG A 85 -4.10 -24.93 1.84
C ARG A 85 -4.75 -25.48 0.57
N PRO A 86 -5.46 -24.70 -0.27
CA PRO A 86 -5.98 -25.19 -1.54
C PRO A 86 -4.91 -25.75 -2.49
N TYR A 87 -3.70 -25.18 -2.48
CA TYR A 87 -2.59 -25.67 -3.28
C TYR A 87 -2.02 -26.98 -2.74
N GLU A 88 -1.86 -27.09 -1.41
CA GLU A 88 -1.44 -28.33 -0.76
C GLU A 88 -2.44 -29.48 -0.98
N GLU A 89 -3.73 -29.17 -0.96
CA GLU A 89 -4.82 -30.09 -1.25
C GLU A 89 -5.01 -30.36 -2.76
N LYS A 90 -4.19 -29.76 -3.63
CA LYS A 90 -4.25 -29.90 -5.11
C LYS A 90 -5.60 -29.51 -5.72
N LYS A 91 -6.33 -28.57 -5.10
CA LYS A 91 -7.62 -28.07 -5.59
C LYS A 91 -7.43 -27.00 -6.65
N CYS A 92 -6.69 -27.32 -7.71
CA CYS A 92 -6.28 -26.34 -8.72
C CYS A 92 -7.49 -25.66 -9.38
N LYS A 93 -8.59 -26.38 -9.56
CA LYS A 93 -9.82 -25.90 -10.21
C LYS A 93 -10.64 -24.92 -9.36
N ASP A 94 -10.33 -24.78 -8.07
CA ASP A 94 -10.99 -23.78 -7.21
C ASP A 94 -10.55 -22.36 -7.59
N CYS A 95 -9.39 -22.23 -8.23
CA CYS A 95 -8.82 -20.96 -8.69
C CYS A 95 -8.63 -20.90 -10.21
N HIS A 96 -8.23 -21.99 -10.84
CA HIS A 96 -7.89 -22.04 -12.25
C HIS A 96 -9.01 -22.57 -13.14
N ASP A 97 -9.32 -21.83 -14.19
CA ASP A 97 -10.10 -22.31 -15.32
C ASP A 97 -9.17 -22.56 -16.51
N PHE A 98 -8.79 -23.84 -16.68
CA PHE A 98 -7.90 -24.30 -17.75
C PHE A 98 -8.52 -24.25 -19.16
N THR A 99 -9.80 -23.90 -19.27
CA THR A 99 -10.49 -23.70 -20.56
C THR A 99 -10.52 -22.23 -20.98
N SER A 100 -10.33 -21.32 -20.03
CA SER A 100 -10.30 -19.88 -20.29
C SER A 100 -8.91 -19.40 -20.72
N LYS A 101 -8.87 -18.35 -21.55
CA LYS A 101 -7.61 -17.68 -21.91
C LYS A 101 -6.93 -17.01 -20.70
N VAL A 102 -7.71 -16.60 -19.70
CA VAL A 102 -7.22 -15.90 -18.50
C VAL A 102 -6.65 -16.90 -17.48
N GLY A 103 -7.10 -18.16 -17.52
CA GLY A 103 -6.62 -19.21 -16.64
C GLY A 103 -7.17 -19.17 -15.22
N LEU A 104 -8.14 -18.29 -14.91
CA LEU A 104 -8.72 -18.12 -13.57
C LEU A 104 -10.24 -18.16 -13.60
N VAL A 105 -10.85 -18.74 -12.56
CA VAL A 105 -12.33 -18.86 -12.44
C VAL A 105 -13.03 -17.53 -12.12
N ARG A 106 -12.28 -16.55 -11.59
CA ARG A 106 -12.72 -15.18 -11.29
C ARG A 106 -11.56 -14.21 -11.51
N PRO A 107 -11.86 -12.91 -11.68
CA PRO A 107 -10.82 -11.88 -11.69
C PRO A 107 -9.96 -11.95 -10.41
N PRO A 108 -8.64 -11.68 -10.48
CA PRO A 108 -7.75 -11.80 -9.32
C PRO A 108 -8.24 -11.08 -8.06
N ARG A 109 -8.76 -9.85 -8.21
CA ARG A 109 -9.29 -9.03 -7.12
C ARG A 109 -10.49 -9.63 -6.36
N GLU A 110 -11.17 -10.60 -6.96
CA GLU A 110 -12.36 -11.26 -6.39
C GLU A 110 -12.06 -12.68 -5.94
N LEU A 111 -11.04 -13.30 -6.54
CA LEU A 111 -10.73 -14.72 -6.38
C LEU A 111 -10.43 -15.10 -4.92
N CYS A 112 -9.62 -14.30 -4.23
CA CYS A 112 -9.25 -14.56 -2.83
C CYS A 112 -10.48 -14.58 -1.90
N PHE A 113 -11.47 -13.73 -2.21
CA PHE A 113 -12.68 -13.58 -1.40
C PHE A 113 -13.71 -14.69 -1.64
N LEU A 114 -13.47 -15.65 -2.54
CA LEU A 114 -14.30 -16.85 -2.62
C LEU A 114 -14.24 -17.63 -1.30
N CYS A 115 -13.05 -17.68 -0.68
CA CYS A 115 -12.82 -18.38 0.59
C CYS A 115 -12.54 -17.41 1.75
N HIS A 116 -11.82 -16.30 1.53
CA HIS A 116 -11.50 -15.32 2.59
C HIS A 116 -12.59 -14.27 2.77
N GLN A 117 -13.84 -14.71 2.93
CA GLN A 117 -15.02 -13.82 2.97
C GLN A 117 -15.01 -12.92 4.20
N ASP A 118 -14.57 -13.42 5.35
CA ASP A 118 -14.49 -12.65 6.60
C ASP A 118 -13.62 -11.41 6.44
N PHE A 119 -12.52 -11.55 5.69
CA PHE A 119 -11.61 -10.45 5.41
C PHE A 119 -12.26 -9.35 4.58
N ARG A 120 -13.24 -9.68 3.72
CA ARG A 120 -13.91 -8.72 2.85
C ARG A 120 -14.58 -7.59 3.63
N SER A 121 -14.97 -7.83 4.87
CA SER A 121 -15.56 -6.80 5.74
C SER A 121 -14.58 -5.67 6.06
N HIS A 122 -13.28 -5.99 6.19
CA HIS A 122 -12.20 -5.05 6.48
C HIS A 122 -11.83 -4.12 5.32
N LEU A 123 -12.30 -4.41 4.10
CA LEU A 123 -12.17 -3.46 2.99
C LEU A 123 -12.94 -2.15 3.22
N ARG A 124 -13.79 -2.10 4.25
CA ARG A 124 -14.53 -0.91 4.67
C ARG A 124 -13.96 -0.27 5.94
N ASP A 125 -12.81 -0.75 6.44
CA ASP A 125 -12.17 -0.12 7.59
C ASP A 125 -11.69 1.31 7.25
N PRO A 126 -11.55 2.20 8.25
CA PRO A 126 -11.24 3.61 8.00
C PRO A 126 -9.94 3.84 7.23
N HIS A 127 -8.94 2.97 7.43
CA HIS A 127 -7.68 3.01 6.71
C HIS A 127 -7.36 1.63 6.16
N VAL A 128 -7.51 1.46 4.85
CA VAL A 128 -7.13 0.23 4.13
C VAL A 128 -5.84 0.47 3.36
N HIS A 129 -4.91 -0.47 3.44
CA HIS A 129 -3.64 -0.39 2.74
C HIS A 129 -3.85 -0.51 1.22
N GLY A 130 -3.10 0.27 0.43
CA GLY A 130 -3.34 0.45 -1.01
C GLY A 130 -3.53 -0.85 -1.80
N PRO A 131 -2.60 -1.81 -1.75
CA PRO A 131 -2.74 -3.11 -2.42
C PRO A 131 -4.01 -3.89 -2.01
N VAL A 132 -4.41 -3.77 -0.74
CA VAL A 132 -5.62 -4.43 -0.22
C VAL A 132 -6.87 -3.73 -0.72
N ALA A 133 -6.89 -2.40 -0.73
CA ALA A 133 -8.03 -1.60 -1.21
C ALA A 133 -8.38 -1.91 -2.68
N VAL A 134 -7.39 -2.33 -3.47
CA VAL A 134 -7.53 -2.67 -4.88
C VAL A 134 -7.62 -4.18 -5.13
N GLY A 135 -7.55 -5.00 -4.07
CA GLY A 135 -7.61 -6.46 -4.18
C GLY A 135 -6.37 -7.10 -4.83
N ASP A 136 -5.21 -6.43 -4.87
CA ASP A 136 -3.95 -7.03 -5.32
C ASP A 136 -3.24 -7.76 -4.17
N CYS A 137 -3.82 -8.87 -3.73
CA CYS A 137 -3.23 -9.72 -2.69
C CYS A 137 -1.87 -10.30 -3.14
N SER A 138 -1.71 -10.52 -4.45
CA SER A 138 -0.48 -10.99 -5.10
C SER A 138 0.66 -9.97 -5.12
N ALA A 139 0.41 -8.74 -4.69
CA ALA A 139 1.47 -7.76 -4.47
C ALA A 139 2.47 -8.22 -3.39
N CYS A 140 1.97 -8.97 -2.40
CA CYS A 140 2.74 -9.43 -1.24
C CYS A 140 2.67 -10.93 -1.01
N HIS A 141 1.58 -11.62 -1.38
CA HIS A 141 1.40 -13.06 -1.14
C HIS A 141 1.54 -13.90 -2.41
N LEU A 142 2.12 -15.08 -2.28
CA LEU A 142 2.20 -16.11 -3.33
C LEU A 142 1.05 -17.11 -3.15
N PRO A 143 0.11 -17.21 -4.11
CA PRO A 143 -1.14 -17.97 -3.93
C PRO A 143 -0.96 -19.50 -3.85
N HIS A 144 0.22 -20.02 -4.20
CA HIS A 144 0.54 -21.45 -4.17
C HIS A 144 1.38 -21.81 -2.94
N SER A 145 2.63 -21.35 -2.92
CA SER A 145 3.59 -21.62 -1.86
C SER A 145 4.66 -20.54 -1.82
N SER A 146 5.32 -20.43 -0.68
CA SER A 146 6.44 -19.53 -0.48
C SER A 146 7.52 -20.16 0.40
N GLU A 147 8.75 -19.67 0.23
CA GLU A 147 9.86 -19.88 1.15
C GLU A 147 9.76 -19.02 2.42
N ASN A 148 8.86 -18.05 2.43
CA ASN A 148 8.60 -17.19 3.59
C ASN A 148 7.29 -17.62 4.28
N THR A 149 7.16 -17.29 5.57
CA THR A 149 5.92 -17.51 6.32
C THR A 149 4.77 -16.67 5.75
N PHE A 150 3.52 -17.08 6.01
CA PHE A 150 2.31 -16.40 5.54
C PHE A 150 2.26 -16.20 4.01
N LEU A 151 2.89 -17.10 3.26
CA LEU A 151 2.96 -17.03 1.80
C LEU A 151 3.63 -15.77 1.23
N LEU A 152 4.44 -15.04 2.00
CA LEU A 152 5.00 -13.76 1.53
C LEU A 152 5.97 -13.96 0.35
N GLU A 153 5.92 -13.12 -0.68
CA GLU A 153 6.86 -13.19 -1.82
C GLU A 153 8.32 -13.01 -1.38
N MET A 154 8.55 -12.31 -0.28
CA MET A 154 9.88 -12.07 0.28
C MET A 154 9.82 -11.93 1.81
N ASP A 155 10.98 -11.78 2.44
CA ASP A 155 11.09 -11.61 3.89
C ASP A 155 10.22 -10.46 4.41
N ARG A 156 9.54 -10.68 5.55
CA ARG A 156 8.57 -9.74 6.13
C ARG A 156 9.17 -8.38 6.48
N ASN A 157 10.48 -8.29 6.74
CA ASN A 157 11.14 -7.03 7.06
C ASN A 157 11.58 -6.28 5.78
N LYS A 158 11.66 -6.98 4.64
CA LYS A 158 12.09 -6.41 3.36
C LYS A 158 10.92 -6.03 2.47
N ILE A 159 9.80 -6.72 2.59
CA ILE A 159 8.66 -6.59 1.66
C ILE A 159 8.10 -5.17 1.58
N CYS A 160 8.03 -4.47 2.72
CA CYS A 160 7.54 -3.09 2.76
C CYS A 160 8.43 -2.16 1.93
N GLY A 161 9.75 -2.37 1.96
CA GLY A 161 10.74 -1.58 1.23
C GLY A 161 10.72 -1.76 -0.28
N LYS A 162 9.95 -2.73 -0.81
CA LYS A 162 9.71 -2.88 -2.25
C LYS A 162 9.06 -1.62 -2.84
N CYS A 163 8.19 -0.98 -2.06
CA CYS A 163 7.48 0.23 -2.45
C CYS A 163 7.81 1.42 -1.54
N HIS A 164 7.89 1.19 -0.22
CA HIS A 164 8.12 2.24 0.77
C HIS A 164 9.60 2.56 0.94
N GLN A 165 10.13 3.35 0.01
CA GLN A 165 11.53 3.81 -0.03
C GLN A 165 11.68 5.23 0.54
N GLU A 166 10.58 5.90 0.83
CA GLU A 166 10.53 7.22 1.45
C GLU A 166 11.08 7.22 2.88
N ALA A 167 11.55 8.41 3.30
CA ALA A 167 11.88 8.63 4.70
C ALA A 167 10.61 8.51 5.56
N ARG A 168 10.65 7.64 6.56
CA ARG A 168 9.51 7.40 7.46
C ARG A 168 9.38 8.54 8.45
N LEU A 169 8.15 8.97 8.71
CA LEU A 169 7.84 9.92 9.78
C LEU A 169 8.18 9.29 11.13
N ALA A 170 8.64 10.09 12.10
CA ALA A 170 9.23 9.63 13.37
C ALA A 170 10.50 8.75 13.19
N VAL A 171 11.52 9.31 12.52
CA VAL A 171 12.80 8.64 12.25
C VAL A 171 13.43 8.07 13.52
N SER A 172 13.44 8.82 14.63
CA SER A 172 14.02 8.36 15.90
C SER A 172 13.36 7.08 16.42
N MET A 173 12.04 6.97 16.29
CA MET A 173 11.31 5.76 16.67
C MET A 173 11.63 4.60 15.74
N HIS A 174 11.63 4.82 14.43
CA HIS A 174 11.99 3.76 13.49
C HIS A 174 13.43 3.28 13.65
N GLU A 175 14.38 4.18 13.90
CA GLU A 175 15.78 3.83 14.13
C GLU A 175 15.95 3.00 15.42
N GLN A 176 15.36 3.46 16.53
CA GLN A 176 15.37 2.72 17.79
C GLN A 176 14.66 1.36 17.65
N VAL A 177 13.53 1.31 16.96
CA VAL A 177 12.75 0.07 16.80
C VAL A 177 13.52 -0.95 15.95
N MET A 178 14.12 -0.52 14.85
CA MET A 178 14.84 -1.39 13.92
C MET A 178 16.17 -1.88 14.49
N THR A 179 16.86 -1.05 15.30
CA THR A 179 18.10 -1.47 15.99
C THR A 179 17.87 -2.56 17.04
N HIS A 180 16.64 -2.70 17.53
CA HIS A 180 16.24 -3.75 18.47
C HIS A 180 15.63 -4.99 17.78
N GLY A 181 15.73 -5.08 16.44
CA GLY A 181 15.30 -6.26 15.68
C GLY A 181 13.79 -6.44 15.56
N MET A 182 13.00 -5.39 15.81
CA MET A 182 11.55 -5.44 15.60
C MET A 182 11.21 -5.39 14.10
N ALA A 183 10.11 -6.06 13.73
CA ALA A 183 9.53 -6.01 12.39
C ALA A 183 8.53 -4.86 12.29
N CYS A 184 8.33 -4.32 11.09
CA CYS A 184 7.32 -3.28 10.83
C CYS A 184 5.94 -3.71 11.33
N VAL A 185 5.60 -4.99 11.11
CA VAL A 185 4.30 -5.56 11.48
C VAL A 185 4.09 -5.73 12.99
N ASN A 186 5.09 -5.47 13.82
CA ASN A 186 4.92 -5.45 15.28
C ASN A 186 4.09 -4.24 15.72
N CYS A 187 4.16 -3.13 15.01
CA CYS A 187 3.40 -1.92 15.30
C CYS A 187 2.40 -1.58 14.20
N HIS A 188 2.69 -1.94 12.95
CA HIS A 188 1.82 -1.67 11.80
C HIS A 188 1.02 -2.91 11.41
N ASP A 189 -0.21 -2.70 10.95
CA ASP A 189 -0.97 -3.69 10.23
C ASP A 189 -0.76 -3.52 8.71
N PRO A 190 -0.32 -4.57 7.99
CA PRO A 190 -0.03 -4.46 6.56
C PRO A 190 -1.29 -4.43 5.68
N HIS A 191 -2.48 -4.58 6.27
CA HIS A 191 -3.74 -4.66 5.54
C HIS A 191 -4.67 -3.49 5.83
N PHE A 192 -4.94 -3.19 7.09
CA PHE A 192 -5.90 -2.16 7.50
C PHE A 192 -5.69 -1.74 8.96
N GLY A 193 -6.16 -0.55 9.33
CA GLY A 193 -6.05 -0.09 10.71
C GLY A 193 -7.08 0.98 11.09
N GLN A 194 -7.31 1.11 12.40
CA GLN A 194 -8.18 2.15 12.94
C GLN A 194 -7.47 3.51 13.02
N ALA A 195 -6.13 3.51 13.07
CA ALA A 195 -5.30 4.70 13.11
C ALA A 195 -4.58 4.97 11.79
N ARG A 196 -4.17 6.24 11.60
CA ARG A 196 -3.31 6.65 10.49
C ARG A 196 -2.01 5.84 10.50
N TYR A 197 -1.46 5.59 9.31
CA TYR A 197 -0.27 4.76 9.11
C TYR A 197 -0.45 3.31 9.59
N PHE A 198 -1.71 2.85 9.71
CA PHE A 198 -2.05 1.47 10.05
C PHE A 198 -1.44 1.01 11.38
N LEU A 199 -1.34 1.90 12.36
CA LEU A 199 -0.88 1.53 13.71
C LEU A 199 -1.92 0.63 14.40
N LYS A 200 -1.42 -0.38 15.10
CA LYS A 200 -2.20 -1.32 15.93
C LYS A 200 -2.51 -0.75 17.30
#